data_AF-A0A4Z1STK2-F1
#
_entry.id   AF-A0A4Z1STK2-F1
#
_cell.length_a   1.000
_cell.length_b   1.000
_cell.length_c   1.000
_cell.angle_alpha   90.00
_cell.angle_beta   90.00
_cell.angle_gamma   90.00
#
_symmetry.space_group_name_H-M   'P 1'
#
loop_
_entity.id
_entity.type
_entity.pdbx_description
1 polymer ?
#
loop_
_entity_poly.entity_id
_entity_poly.type
_entity_poly.pdbx_seq_one_letter_code
_entity_poly.pdbx_strand_id
1 'polypeptide(L)'
;MDTFGAYSHGGVVTEETFILAAISFLGGPPSEDELATIDFSTGLDYSAFSEALGRISRAHPPMKPTLEEIFTVLVEIFGEEEVSVTQFVEILRAVAIQHGVPELTESKLVGVAELAVGETSKNIGMLQLARFLISV
;
A
#
# COMPACT_ATOMS: atom_id res chain seq x y z
N MET A 1 3.36 9.24 -13.41
CA MET A 1 1.98 8.98 -12.96
C MET A 1 1.96 9.22 -11.47
N ASP A 2 0.93 9.87 -10.97
CA ASP A 2 0.95 10.50 -9.65
C ASP A 2 0.62 9.49 -8.54
N THR A 3 1.63 9.00 -7.82
CA THR A 3 1.50 8.04 -6.71
C THR A 3 0.42 8.47 -5.72
N PHE A 4 0.30 9.79 -5.48
CA PHE A 4 -0.73 10.34 -4.61
C PHE A 4 -2.15 9.96 -5.02
N GLY A 5 -2.49 10.06 -6.32
CA GLY A 5 -3.84 9.77 -6.80
C GLY A 5 -4.26 8.30 -6.65
N ALA A 6 -3.30 7.40 -6.46
CA ALA A 6 -3.58 5.98 -6.24
C ALA A 6 -3.86 5.64 -4.76
N TYR A 7 -3.34 6.44 -3.82
CA TYR A 7 -3.49 6.22 -2.38
C TYR A 7 -4.37 7.28 -1.70
N SER A 8 -4.81 8.32 -2.43
CA SER A 8 -5.67 9.35 -1.87
C SER A 8 -7.15 8.94 -1.94
N HIS A 9 -7.85 8.99 -0.81
CA HIS A 9 -9.30 8.86 -0.73
C HIS A 9 -9.90 10.23 -0.36
N GLY A 10 -10.80 10.74 -1.19
CA GLY A 10 -11.39 12.07 -0.96
C GLY A 10 -10.38 13.24 -1.05
N GLY A 11 -9.23 13.03 -1.70
CA GLY A 11 -8.18 14.04 -1.90
C GLY A 11 -7.17 14.14 -0.76
N VAL A 12 -7.17 13.18 0.18
CA VAL A 12 -6.18 13.06 1.25
C VAL A 12 -5.68 11.63 1.37
N VAL A 13 -4.46 11.47 1.89
CA VAL A 13 -3.83 10.18 2.20
C VAL A 13 -3.84 9.99 3.71
N THR A 14 -4.47 8.93 4.19
CA THR A 14 -4.46 8.52 5.61
C THR A 14 -3.12 7.88 5.98
N GLU A 15 -2.88 7.64 7.28
CA GLU A 15 -1.70 6.92 7.74
C GLU A 15 -1.57 5.53 7.10
N GLU A 16 -2.67 4.78 7.07
CA GLU A 16 -2.75 3.44 6.48
C GLU A 16 -2.35 3.46 4.99
N THR A 17 -2.94 4.38 4.23
CA THR A 17 -2.67 4.51 2.79
C THR A 17 -1.29 5.11 2.51
N PHE A 18 -0.74 5.91 3.42
CA PHE A 18 0.64 6.38 3.36
C PHE A 18 1.64 5.24 3.55
N ILE A 19 1.42 4.35 4.53
CA ILE A 19 2.31 3.21 4.75
C ILE A 19 2.29 2.27 3.54
N LEU A 20 1.12 2.02 2.96
CA LEU A 20 1.01 1.27 1.70
C LEU A 20 1.80 1.94 0.57
N ALA A 21 1.68 3.26 0.41
CA ALA A 21 2.45 4.02 -0.57
C ALA A 21 3.96 3.93 -0.34
N ALA A 22 4.40 3.97 0.92
CA ALA A 22 5.80 3.82 1.30
C ALA A 22 6.33 2.41 1.03
N ILE A 23 5.57 1.35 1.37
CA ILE A 23 5.95 -0.04 1.04
C ILE A 23 6.12 -0.18 -0.47
N SER A 24 5.17 0.30 -1.25
CA SER A 24 5.23 0.20 -2.71
C SER A 24 6.37 1.04 -3.29
N PHE A 25 6.56 2.29 -2.86
CA PHE A 25 7.52 3.22 -3.47
C PHE A 25 8.96 3.08 -2.98
N LEU A 26 9.14 2.82 -1.68
CA LEU A 26 10.45 2.70 -1.02
C LEU A 26 10.92 1.25 -0.93
N GLY A 27 10.02 0.32 -1.23
CA GLY A 27 10.25 -1.10 -1.14
C GLY A 27 10.01 -1.66 0.26
N GLY A 28 9.66 -0.85 1.27
CA GLY A 28 9.41 -1.29 2.64
C GLY A 28 8.67 -0.26 3.49
N PRO A 29 8.13 -0.68 4.65
CA PRO A 29 7.36 0.20 5.52
C PRO A 29 8.24 1.25 6.22
N PRO A 30 7.72 2.46 6.48
CA PRO A 30 8.40 3.41 7.36
C PRO A 30 8.50 2.86 8.78
N SER A 31 9.55 3.25 9.50
CA SER A 31 9.65 3.00 10.94
C SER A 31 8.64 3.81 11.75
N GLU A 32 8.33 3.36 12.97
CA GLU A 32 7.45 4.09 13.89
C GLU A 32 7.96 5.53 14.16
N ASP A 33 9.28 5.70 14.32
CA ASP A 33 9.90 7.01 14.51
C ASP A 33 9.67 7.93 13.30
N GLU A 34 9.68 7.39 12.08
CA GLU A 34 9.39 8.16 10.87
C GLU A 34 7.92 8.53 10.78
N LEU A 35 7.01 7.60 11.10
CA LEU A 35 5.57 7.87 11.14
C LEU A 35 5.21 8.92 12.19
N ALA A 36 5.83 8.88 13.36
CA ALA A 36 5.63 9.85 14.43
C ALA A 36 6.01 11.29 14.04
N THR A 37 6.82 11.46 12.98
CA THR A 37 7.20 12.78 12.45
C THR A 37 6.24 13.33 11.40
N ILE A 38 5.11 12.66 11.17
CA ILE A 38 4.10 13.01 10.16
C ILE A 38 2.76 13.26 10.88
N ASP A 39 2.09 14.36 10.53
CA ASP A 39 0.78 14.69 11.08
C ASP A 39 -0.33 14.15 10.17
N PHE A 40 -0.96 13.05 10.60
CA PHE A 40 -2.08 12.42 9.90
C PHE A 40 -3.46 12.90 10.38
N SER A 41 -3.54 13.86 11.31
CA SER A 41 -4.79 14.24 11.99
C SER A 41 -5.93 14.67 11.03
N THR A 42 -5.59 15.23 9.87
CA THR A 42 -6.55 15.60 8.81
C THR A 42 -6.35 14.80 7.52
N GLY A 43 -5.48 13.80 7.53
CA GLY A 43 -4.91 13.21 6.31
C GLY A 43 -3.93 14.16 5.60
N LEU A 44 -3.08 13.58 4.77
CA LEU A 44 -2.06 14.30 4.01
C LEU A 44 -2.60 14.74 2.65
N ASP A 45 -2.47 16.03 2.35
CA ASP A 45 -2.62 16.50 0.97
C ASP A 45 -1.40 16.10 0.11
N TYR A 46 -1.46 16.43 -1.18
CA TYR A 46 -0.39 16.11 -2.12
C TYR A 46 0.99 16.59 -1.66
N SER A 47 1.05 17.82 -1.13
CA SER A 47 2.31 18.44 -0.74
C SER A 47 2.90 17.73 0.48
N ALA A 48 2.09 17.51 1.50
CA ALA A 48 2.49 16.83 2.73
C ALA A 48 2.89 15.36 2.46
N PHE A 49 2.13 14.67 1.60
CA PHE A 49 2.44 13.32 1.14
C PHE A 49 3.81 13.26 0.44
N SER A 50 4.03 14.14 -0.54
CA SER A 50 5.27 14.14 -1.33
C SER A 50 6.49 14.48 -0.48
N GLU A 51 6.35 15.45 0.43
CA GLU A 51 7.41 15.83 1.36
C GLU A 51 7.78 14.67 2.30
N ALA A 52 6.79 14.04 2.92
CA ALA A 52 6.99 12.93 3.84
C ALA A 52 7.67 11.73 3.14
N LEU A 53 7.14 11.32 1.99
CA LEU A 53 7.69 10.20 1.21
C LEU A 53 9.12 10.49 0.75
N GLY A 54 9.39 11.73 0.30
CA GLY A 54 10.72 12.17 -0.10
C GLY A 54 11.71 12.26 1.07
N ARG A 55 11.25 12.60 2.27
CA ARG A 55 12.07 12.62 3.49
C ARG A 55 12.53 11.21 3.88
N ILE A 56 11.60 10.25 3.91
CA ILE A 56 11.88 8.84 4.24
C ILE A 56 12.81 8.22 3.19
N SER A 57 12.53 8.46 1.90
CA SER A 57 13.36 7.98 0.79
C SER A 57 14.83 8.43 0.88
N ARG A 58 15.08 9.65 1.40
CA ARG A 58 16.45 10.16 1.57
C ARG A 58 17.14 9.62 2.81
N ALA A 59 16.37 9.22 3.83
CA ALA A 59 16.90 8.73 5.10
C ALA A 59 17.32 7.25 5.02
N HIS A 60 16.64 6.45 4.19
CA HIS A 60 16.88 5.01 4.09
C HIS A 60 17.24 4.59 2.66
N PRO A 61 18.42 3.97 2.43
CA PRO A 61 18.67 3.27 1.16
C PRO A 61 17.69 2.10 1.01
N PRO A 62 17.27 1.74 -0.21
CA PRO A 62 16.28 0.70 -0.45
C PRO A 62 16.78 -0.63 0.11
N MET A 63 16.26 -1.03 1.27
CA MET A 63 16.47 -2.33 1.86
C MET A 63 15.27 -3.19 1.46
N LYS A 64 15.51 -4.37 0.89
CA LYS A 64 14.41 -5.31 0.60
C LYS A 64 13.90 -5.85 1.93
N PRO A 65 12.67 -5.50 2.37
CA PRO A 65 12.08 -6.07 3.55
C PRO A 65 11.80 -7.55 3.31
N THR A 66 11.74 -8.27 4.41
CA THR A 66 11.31 -9.66 4.46
C THR A 66 9.78 -9.74 4.37
N LEU A 67 9.30 -10.92 3.99
CA LEU A 67 7.86 -11.22 3.98
C LEU A 67 7.21 -11.06 5.36
N GLU A 68 7.97 -11.38 6.42
CA GLU A 68 7.51 -11.31 7.80
C GLU A 68 7.35 -9.84 8.25
N GLU A 69 8.29 -8.96 7.89
CA GLU A 69 8.21 -7.53 8.21
C GLU A 69 7.00 -6.86 7.54
N ILE A 70 6.74 -7.17 6.26
CA ILE A 70 5.56 -6.63 5.57
C ILE A 70 4.27 -7.24 6.14
N PHE A 71 4.25 -8.53 6.46
CA PHE A 71 3.08 -9.17 7.06
C PHE A 71 2.71 -8.51 8.40
N THR A 72 3.67 -8.36 9.31
CA THR A 72 3.45 -7.75 10.63
C THR A 72 2.87 -6.35 10.51
N VAL A 73 3.48 -5.51 9.66
CA VAL A 73 3.00 -4.14 9.45
C VAL A 73 1.60 -4.10 8.86
N LEU A 74 1.27 -4.98 7.91
CA LEU A 74 -0.08 -5.01 7.36
C LEU A 74 -1.12 -5.45 8.40
N VAL A 75 -0.80 -6.44 9.24
CA VAL A 75 -1.69 -6.85 10.34
C VAL A 75 -1.90 -5.71 11.34
N GLU A 76 -0.86 -4.93 11.64
CA GLU A 76 -0.96 -3.76 12.53
C GLU A 76 -1.82 -2.64 11.92
N ILE A 77 -1.68 -2.37 10.63
CA ILE A 77 -2.45 -1.34 9.91
C ILE A 77 -3.93 -1.71 9.83
N PHE A 78 -4.23 -2.93 9.39
CA PHE A 78 -5.61 -3.34 9.15
C PHE A 78 -6.31 -3.83 10.42
N GLY A 79 -5.56 -4.09 11.49
CA GLY A 79 -6.09 -4.63 12.75
C GLY A 79 -6.68 -6.04 12.62
N GLU A 80 -6.52 -6.68 11.46
CA GLU A 80 -7.13 -7.94 11.07
C GLU A 80 -6.13 -8.77 10.25
N GLU A 81 -6.25 -10.10 10.31
CA GLU A 81 -5.40 -11.01 9.53
C GLU A 81 -5.83 -11.12 8.06
N GLU A 82 -6.92 -10.44 7.67
CA GLU A 82 -7.47 -10.43 6.33
C GLU A 82 -7.93 -9.02 5.90
N VAL A 83 -7.92 -8.72 4.61
CA VAL A 83 -8.55 -7.51 4.02
C VAL A 83 -9.64 -7.90 3.05
N SER A 84 -10.63 -7.04 2.87
CA SER A 84 -11.64 -7.24 1.83
C SER A 84 -11.02 -7.23 0.42
N VAL A 85 -11.65 -7.93 -0.51
CA VAL A 85 -11.29 -7.88 -1.95
C VAL A 85 -11.27 -6.44 -2.48
N THR A 86 -12.16 -5.56 -2.00
CA THR A 86 -12.18 -4.14 -2.37
C THR A 86 -10.89 -3.43 -1.97
N GLN A 87 -10.46 -3.57 -0.72
CA GLN A 87 -9.20 -2.99 -0.23
C GLN A 87 -8.00 -3.55 -1.01
N PHE A 88 -7.99 -4.85 -1.29
CA PHE A 88 -6.93 -5.46 -2.10
C PHE A 88 -6.90 -4.95 -3.55
N VAL A 89 -8.05 -4.72 -4.16
CA VAL A 89 -8.16 -4.14 -5.51
C VAL A 89 -7.61 -2.71 -5.55
N GLU A 90 -7.83 -1.93 -4.49
CA GLU A 90 -7.24 -0.59 -4.36
C GLU A 90 -5.70 -0.66 -4.28
N ILE A 91 -5.17 -1.59 -3.48
CA ILE A 91 -3.72 -1.84 -3.39
C ILE A 91 -3.15 -2.30 -4.74
N LEU A 92 -3.81 -3.26 -5.40
CA LEU A 92 -3.42 -3.75 -6.73
C LEU A 92 -3.37 -2.64 -7.76
N ARG A 93 -4.36 -1.75 -7.75
CA ARG A 93 -4.43 -0.61 -8.66
C ARG A 93 -3.23 0.32 -8.45
N ALA A 94 -2.90 0.59 -7.19
CA ALA A 94 -1.79 1.48 -6.86
C ALA A 94 -0.43 0.92 -7.29
N VAL A 95 -0.19 -0.38 -7.05
CA VAL A 95 1.02 -1.08 -7.51
C VAL A 95 1.07 -1.12 -9.05
N ALA A 96 -0.02 -1.44 -9.74
CA ALA A 96 -0.04 -1.50 -11.19
C ALA A 96 0.33 -0.17 -11.87
N ILE A 97 -0.19 0.95 -11.34
CA ILE A 97 0.14 2.31 -11.81
C ILE A 97 1.64 2.58 -11.66
N GLN A 98 2.25 2.16 -10.53
CA GLN A 98 3.68 2.33 -10.29
C GLN A 98 4.55 1.58 -11.30
N HIS A 99 4.18 0.35 -11.65
CA HIS A 99 4.94 -0.46 -12.61
C HIS A 99 4.67 -0.08 -14.08
N GLY A 100 3.99 1.05 -14.32
CA GLY A 100 3.65 1.53 -15.66
C GLY A 100 2.70 0.59 -16.40
N VAL A 101 1.96 -0.26 -15.67
CA VAL A 101 0.95 -1.12 -16.25
C VAL A 101 -0.22 -0.21 -16.68
N PRO A 102 -0.62 -0.25 -17.96
CA PRO A 102 -1.71 0.59 -18.45
C PRO A 102 -3.00 0.31 -17.66
N GLU A 103 -3.81 1.36 -17.54
CA GLU A 103 -5.02 1.43 -16.73
C GLU A 103 -5.77 0.09 -16.65
N LEU A 104 -5.62 -0.58 -15.49
CA LEU A 104 -6.30 -1.83 -15.23
C LEU A 104 -7.74 -1.50 -14.87
N THR A 105 -8.69 -1.95 -15.70
CA THR A 105 -10.11 -1.82 -15.39
C THR A 105 -10.43 -2.54 -14.09
N GLU A 106 -11.37 -2.00 -13.33
CA GLU A 106 -11.82 -2.59 -12.06
C GLU A 106 -12.17 -4.07 -12.20
N SER A 107 -12.83 -4.45 -13.30
CA SER A 107 -13.13 -5.85 -13.62
C SER A 107 -11.90 -6.76 -13.76
N LYS A 108 -10.77 -6.25 -14.25
CA LYS A 108 -9.52 -7.02 -14.35
C LYS A 108 -8.83 -7.13 -13.00
N LEU A 109 -8.87 -6.07 -12.19
CA LEU A 109 -8.32 -6.08 -10.84
C LEU A 109 -9.09 -7.04 -9.93
N VAL A 110 -10.43 -7.00 -10.02
CA VAL A 110 -11.32 -7.93 -9.32
C VAL A 110 -11.05 -9.37 -9.77
N GLY A 111 -10.91 -9.63 -11.08
CA GLY A 111 -10.56 -10.96 -11.57
C GLY A 111 -9.19 -11.46 -11.07
N VAL A 112 -8.19 -10.58 -10.95
CA VAL A 112 -6.88 -10.93 -10.34
C VAL A 112 -7.02 -11.20 -8.84
N ALA A 113 -7.82 -10.39 -8.14
CA ALA A 113 -8.12 -10.60 -6.73
C ALA A 113 -8.81 -11.95 -6.53
N GLU A 114 -9.90 -12.24 -7.24
CA GLU A 114 -10.64 -13.50 -7.20
C GLU A 114 -9.77 -14.72 -7.48
N LEU A 115 -8.81 -14.62 -8.42
CA LEU A 115 -7.81 -15.67 -8.67
C LEU A 115 -6.84 -15.86 -7.49
N ALA A 116 -6.52 -14.81 -6.74
CA ALA A 116 -5.65 -14.88 -5.58
C ALA A 116 -6.37 -15.44 -4.33
N VAL A 117 -7.67 -15.18 -4.17
CA VAL A 117 -8.48 -15.64 -3.02
C VAL A 117 -9.14 -17.00 -3.22
N GLY A 118 -9.35 -17.40 -4.48
CA GLY A 118 -10.29 -18.46 -4.84
C GLY A 118 -11.73 -17.93 -4.88
N GLU A 119 -12.54 -18.43 -5.82
CA GLU A 119 -13.89 -17.93 -6.18
C GLU A 119 -14.91 -17.81 -5.02
N THR A 120 -14.61 -18.33 -3.83
CA THR A 120 -15.53 -18.39 -2.69
C THR A 120 -15.19 -17.44 -1.54
N SER A 121 -14.01 -16.82 -1.52
CA SER A 121 -13.61 -15.94 -0.41
C SER A 121 -13.75 -14.46 -0.77
N LYS A 122 -14.35 -13.69 0.14
CA LYS A 122 -14.49 -12.22 0.03
C LYS A 122 -13.31 -11.45 0.63
N ASN A 123 -12.39 -12.18 1.27
CA ASN A 123 -11.29 -11.61 2.04
C ASN A 123 -9.95 -12.28 1.67
N ILE A 124 -8.89 -11.48 1.59
CA ILE A 124 -7.53 -11.89 1.26
C ILE A 124 -6.69 -11.87 2.53
N GLY A 125 -6.05 -13.00 2.83
CA GLY A 125 -5.18 -13.10 4.00
C GLY A 125 -3.95 -12.21 3.87
N MET A 126 -3.50 -11.62 4.98
CA MET A 126 -2.34 -10.73 5.02
C MET A 126 -1.07 -11.35 4.43
N LEU A 127 -0.88 -12.66 4.60
CA LEU A 127 0.25 -13.36 4.02
C LEU A 127 0.21 -13.38 2.49
N GLN A 128 -0.98 -13.47 1.89
CA GLN A 128 -1.16 -13.41 0.44
C GLN A 128 -0.90 -12.00 -0.08
N LEU A 129 -1.37 -10.98 0.65
CA LEU A 129 -1.11 -9.58 0.33
C LEU A 129 0.38 -9.21 0.46
N ALA A 130 1.05 -9.64 1.53
CA ALA A 130 2.47 -9.42 1.74
C ALA A 130 3.32 -10.06 0.62
N ARG A 131 2.97 -11.28 0.20
CA ARG A 131 3.63 -11.95 -0.93
C ARG A 131 3.44 -11.19 -2.24
N PHE A 132 2.25 -10.63 -2.46
CA PHE A 132 1.98 -9.82 -3.64
C PHE A 132 2.89 -8.60 -3.67
N LEU A 133 2.95 -7.81 -2.58
CA LEU A 133 3.71 -6.56 -2.51
C LEU A 133 5.23 -6.72 -2.72
N ILE A 134 5.81 -7.88 -2.41
CA ILE A 134 7.26 -8.15 -2.56
C ILE A 134 7.62 -8.75 -3.94
N SER A 135 6.63 -9.32 -4.64
CA SER A 135 6.86 -10.02 -5.90
C SER A 135 6.80 -9.11 -7.14
N VAL A 136 6.42 -7.84 -6.98
CA VAL A 136 6.33 -6.84 -8.06
C VAL A 136 7.59 -5.98 -8.10
#